data_AF-A0A0G1WTV5-F1
#
_entry.id   AF-A0A0G1WTV5-F1
#
_cell.length_a   1.000
_cell.length_b   1.000
_cell.length_c   1.000
_cell.angle_alpha   90.00
_cell.angle_beta   90.00
_cell.angle_gamma   90.00
#
_symmetry.space_group_name_H-M   'P 1'
#
loop_
_entity.id
_entity.type
_entity.pdbx_description
1 polymer ?
#
loop_
_entity_poly.entity_id
_entity_poly.type
_entity_poly.pdbx_seq_one_letter_code
_entity_poly.pdbx_strand_id
1 'polypeptide(L)'
;MQLLIKTILSTAFIGLLVTGIAFGWTDPSANPPTGDGQVSVDTSGNVGIGGANPSYKLFVNGNLRGSTGLCIGSTCITTWPTMAAGDITSVIAGTGLSGGGTTGAVTLSANATYLQRRVTGTCPVGQVVTGINDDGTVACAAMACTWSNRTYSIGYRCTIFDYCPASGTRYQIPMTCATGGVWSYPSGNSFCDILPSCGS
;
A
#
# COMPACT_ATOMS: atom_id res chain seq x y z
N MET A 1 19.48 17.55 -94.85
CA MET A 1 18.80 16.29 -94.44
C MET A 1 19.52 15.56 -93.31
N GLN A 2 20.83 15.31 -93.42
CA GLN A 2 21.65 14.63 -92.39
C GLN A 2 21.66 15.33 -91.01
N LEU A 3 21.64 16.67 -90.98
CA LEU A 3 21.64 17.44 -89.73
C LEU A 3 20.31 17.31 -88.96
N LEU A 4 19.18 17.28 -89.70
CA LEU A 4 17.83 17.21 -89.15
C LEU A 4 17.58 15.87 -88.42
N ILE A 5 18.05 14.76 -89.00
CA ILE A 5 17.90 13.41 -88.43
C ILE A 5 18.66 13.27 -87.10
N LYS A 6 19.87 13.82 -86.99
CA LYS A 6 20.68 13.78 -85.75
C LYS A 6 20.01 14.54 -84.61
N THR A 7 19.40 15.69 -84.91
CA THR A 7 18.68 16.49 -83.91
C THR A 7 17.43 15.77 -83.41
N ILE A 8 16.67 15.14 -84.32
CA ILE A 8 15.46 14.37 -83.97
C ILE A 8 15.78 13.14 -83.11
N LEU A 9 16.82 12.37 -83.48
CA LEU A 9 17.23 11.21 -82.68
C LEU A 9 17.73 11.63 -81.30
N SER A 10 18.48 12.73 -81.20
CA SER A 10 18.99 13.24 -79.91
C SER A 10 17.85 13.70 -78.99
N THR A 11 16.90 14.49 -79.50
CA THR A 11 15.77 14.97 -78.69
C THR A 11 14.78 13.86 -78.36
N ALA A 12 14.60 12.86 -79.22
CA ALA A 12 13.79 11.68 -78.91
C ALA A 12 14.44 10.79 -77.84
N PHE A 13 15.77 10.60 -77.89
CA PHE A 13 16.49 9.81 -76.88
C PHE A 13 16.57 10.55 -75.55
N ILE A 14 16.79 11.86 -75.55
CA ILE A 14 16.73 12.71 -74.35
C ILE A 14 15.29 12.79 -73.84
N GLY A 15 14.27 12.87 -74.70
CA GLY A 15 12.86 12.85 -74.32
C GLY A 15 12.45 11.54 -73.67
N LEU A 16 12.91 10.40 -74.21
CA LEU A 16 12.71 9.06 -73.62
C LEU A 16 13.51 8.88 -72.32
N LEU A 17 14.73 9.42 -72.24
CA LEU A 17 15.55 9.40 -71.03
C LEU A 17 14.92 10.28 -69.93
N VAL A 18 14.45 11.48 -70.26
CA VAL A 18 13.82 12.43 -69.31
C VAL A 18 12.47 11.89 -68.84
N THR A 19 11.68 11.25 -69.69
CA THR A 19 10.43 10.58 -69.26
C THR A 19 10.69 9.27 -68.49
N GLY A 20 11.85 8.64 -68.65
CA GLY A 20 12.29 7.47 -67.88
C GLY A 20 12.97 7.78 -66.53
N ILE A 21 13.56 8.98 -66.36
CA ILE A 21 14.22 9.42 -65.11
C ILE A 21 13.46 10.51 -64.35
N ALA A 22 12.47 11.16 -64.97
CA ALA A 22 11.51 11.98 -64.26
C ALA A 22 10.51 11.06 -63.55
N PHE A 23 10.93 10.53 -62.40
CA PHE A 23 10.03 10.09 -61.34
C PHE A 23 9.34 11.32 -60.72
N GLY A 24 8.66 12.11 -61.56
CA GLY A 24 7.54 12.90 -61.10
C GLY A 24 6.48 11.91 -60.67
N TRP A 25 6.03 12.02 -59.43
CA TRP A 25 5.02 11.16 -58.81
C TRP A 25 3.71 11.25 -59.61
N THR A 26 3.61 10.44 -60.67
CA THR A 26 2.49 10.38 -61.60
C THR A 26 1.55 9.23 -61.28
N ASP A 27 1.94 8.38 -60.32
CA ASP A 27 1.15 7.25 -59.83
C ASP A 27 1.02 7.34 -58.29
N PRO A 28 -0.13 7.79 -57.76
CA PRO A 28 -0.34 7.92 -56.31
C PRO A 28 -0.40 6.58 -55.57
N SER A 29 -0.37 5.45 -56.29
CA SER A 29 -0.31 4.09 -55.74
C SER A 29 1.11 3.55 -55.52
N ALA A 30 2.15 4.27 -55.93
CA ALA A 30 3.54 3.88 -55.68
C ALA A 30 4.14 4.65 -54.50
N ASN A 31 4.74 3.94 -53.55
CA ASN A 31 5.43 4.52 -52.40
C ASN A 31 6.55 5.49 -52.89
N PRO A 32 6.68 6.72 -52.36
CA PRO A 32 7.67 7.68 -52.83
C PRO A 32 9.10 7.11 -52.69
N PRO A 33 10.00 7.33 -53.67
CA PRO A 33 11.35 6.77 -53.62
C PRO A 33 12.17 7.34 -52.45
N THR A 34 12.48 6.48 -51.46
CA THR A 34 13.59 6.60 -50.49
C THR A 34 13.56 7.71 -49.42
N GLY A 35 12.40 8.24 -49.05
CA GLY A 35 12.24 8.91 -47.74
C GLY A 35 11.05 8.29 -47.02
N ASP A 36 11.14 8.01 -45.72
CA ASP A 36 9.98 7.64 -44.91
C ASP A 36 8.83 8.58 -45.26
N GLY A 37 7.84 8.07 -45.99
CA GLY A 37 6.73 8.87 -46.45
C GLY A 37 6.08 9.52 -45.25
N GLN A 38 6.04 10.85 -45.22
CA GLN A 38 5.31 11.59 -44.19
C GLN A 38 3.87 11.08 -44.12
N VAL A 39 3.29 10.70 -45.27
CA VAL A 39 2.06 9.92 -45.40
C VAL A 39 2.22 8.94 -46.57
N SER A 40 1.90 7.67 -46.38
CA SER A 40 1.95 6.60 -47.39
C SER A 40 0.65 5.79 -47.39
N VAL A 41 0.35 5.11 -48.49
CA VAL A 41 -0.75 4.14 -48.58
C VAL A 41 -0.19 2.86 -49.17
N ASP A 42 -0.38 1.71 -48.51
CA ASP A 42 0.11 0.42 -48.99
C ASP A 42 -0.84 -0.24 -50.02
N THR A 43 -0.40 -1.35 -50.63
CA THR A 43 -1.18 -2.11 -51.61
C THR A 43 -2.44 -2.76 -51.02
N SER A 44 -2.55 -2.84 -49.69
CA SER A 44 -3.73 -3.30 -48.96
C SER A 44 -4.67 -2.15 -48.57
N GLY A 45 -4.34 -0.91 -48.97
CA GLY A 45 -5.11 0.30 -48.68
C GLY A 45 -5.01 0.75 -47.22
N ASN A 46 -3.90 0.47 -46.54
CA ASN A 46 -3.62 0.98 -45.20
C ASN A 46 -2.82 2.29 -45.32
N VAL A 47 -3.17 3.29 -44.52
CA VAL A 47 -2.48 4.59 -44.47
C VAL A 47 -1.40 4.58 -43.38
N GLY A 48 -0.15 4.83 -43.75
CA GLY A 48 0.98 5.00 -42.83
C GLY A 48 1.42 6.46 -42.73
N ILE A 49 1.89 6.91 -41.57
CA ILE A 49 2.53 8.21 -41.35
C ILE A 49 3.87 7.97 -40.66
N GLY A 50 4.98 8.35 -41.30
CA GLY A 50 6.33 8.17 -40.74
C GLY A 50 6.83 6.71 -40.69
N GLY A 51 6.17 5.79 -41.39
CA GLY A 51 6.59 4.40 -41.50
C GLY A 51 5.97 3.71 -42.72
N ALA A 52 6.73 2.80 -43.34
CA ALA A 52 6.37 2.21 -44.64
C ALA A 52 5.50 0.94 -44.56
N ASN A 53 5.34 0.33 -43.37
CA ASN A 53 4.68 -0.97 -43.20
C ASN A 53 3.58 -0.93 -42.13
N PRO A 54 2.41 -0.35 -42.42
CA PRO A 54 1.31 -0.27 -41.46
C PRO A 54 0.63 -1.65 -41.26
N SER A 55 0.54 -2.11 -39.99
CA SER A 55 -0.19 -3.36 -39.66
C SER A 55 -1.71 -3.16 -39.49
N TYR A 56 -2.19 -1.92 -39.60
CA TYR A 56 -3.59 -1.52 -39.43
C TYR A 56 -3.97 -0.44 -40.44
N LYS A 57 -5.28 -0.24 -40.65
CA LYS A 57 -5.82 0.69 -41.66
C LYS A 57 -5.31 2.13 -41.55
N LEU A 58 -5.01 2.59 -40.35
CA LEU A 58 -4.31 3.84 -40.09
C LEU A 58 -3.21 3.58 -39.07
N PHE A 59 -1.97 3.93 -39.41
CA PHE A 59 -0.79 3.74 -38.57
C PHE A 59 0.06 5.01 -38.55
N VAL A 60 0.53 5.39 -37.37
CA VAL A 60 1.45 6.52 -37.19
C VAL A 60 2.66 6.03 -36.41
N ASN A 61 3.83 6.08 -37.04
CA ASN A 61 5.11 5.83 -36.38
C ASN A 61 5.54 7.09 -35.62
N GLY A 62 4.90 7.32 -34.47
CA GLY A 62 5.05 8.53 -33.67
C GLY A 62 3.80 8.81 -32.84
N ASN A 63 3.60 10.07 -32.46
CA ASN A 63 2.43 10.49 -31.69
C ASN A 63 1.40 11.20 -32.57
N LEU A 64 0.11 10.93 -32.32
CA LEU A 64 -1.00 11.73 -32.83
C LEU A 64 -1.27 12.88 -31.86
N ARG A 65 -1.17 14.13 -32.32
CA ARG A 65 -1.48 15.33 -31.51
C ARG A 65 -2.69 16.06 -32.07
N GLY A 66 -3.83 15.96 -31.39
CA GLY A 66 -4.98 16.84 -31.61
C GLY A 66 -4.84 18.13 -30.79
N SER A 67 -4.93 19.30 -31.43
CA SER A 67 -4.86 20.61 -30.73
C SER A 67 -6.09 20.90 -29.88
N THR A 68 -7.25 20.37 -30.29
CA THR A 68 -8.54 20.52 -29.59
C THR A 68 -9.12 19.19 -29.09
N GLY A 69 -8.61 18.07 -29.62
CA GLY A 69 -8.99 16.71 -29.25
C GLY A 69 -8.76 15.72 -30.39
N LEU A 70 -8.99 14.44 -30.12
CA LEU A 70 -9.02 13.36 -31.12
C LEU A 70 -10.37 12.66 -31.06
N CYS A 71 -11.08 12.59 -32.19
CA CYS A 71 -12.42 12.00 -32.28
C CYS A 71 -12.43 10.76 -33.18
N ILE A 72 -13.19 9.74 -32.79
CA ILE A 72 -13.54 8.56 -33.61
C ILE A 72 -15.06 8.38 -33.53
N GLY A 73 -15.74 8.60 -34.66
CA GLY A 73 -17.21 8.68 -34.67
C GLY A 73 -17.70 9.87 -33.86
N SER A 74 -18.67 9.66 -32.96
CA SER A 74 -19.20 10.68 -32.04
C SER A 74 -18.42 10.78 -30.72
N THR A 75 -17.36 10.00 -30.53
CA THR A 75 -16.58 9.97 -29.29
C THR A 75 -15.30 10.76 -29.47
N CYS A 76 -15.01 11.68 -28.55
CA CYS A 76 -13.83 12.53 -28.59
C CYS A 76 -13.06 12.52 -27.27
N ILE A 77 -11.73 12.45 -27.34
CA ILE A 77 -10.84 12.81 -26.25
C ILE A 77 -10.43 14.27 -26.47
N THR A 78 -11.08 15.20 -25.79
CA THR A 78 -10.78 16.65 -25.85
C THR A 78 -9.93 17.13 -24.68
N THR A 79 -9.78 16.29 -23.66
CA THR A 79 -8.99 16.57 -22.45
C THR A 79 -8.02 15.42 -22.26
N TRP A 80 -6.77 15.63 -22.66
CA TRP A 80 -5.73 14.62 -22.45
C TRP A 80 -5.36 14.59 -20.96
N PRO A 81 -5.26 13.41 -20.33
CA PRO A 81 -4.76 13.32 -18.98
C PRO A 81 -3.33 13.85 -18.97
N THR A 82 -3.16 15.06 -18.45
CA THR A 82 -1.83 15.55 -18.11
C THR A 82 -1.37 14.67 -16.96
N MET A 83 -0.12 14.21 -16.96
CA MET A 83 0.43 13.41 -15.86
C MET A 83 0.40 14.13 -14.49
N ALA A 84 -0.17 15.34 -14.41
CA ALA A 84 -0.40 16.12 -13.21
C ALA A 84 -1.66 15.69 -12.43
N ALA A 85 -2.61 14.97 -13.04
CA ALA A 85 -3.75 14.37 -12.35
C ALA A 85 -3.70 12.85 -12.51
N GLY A 86 -3.11 12.14 -11.54
CA GLY A 86 -3.36 10.71 -11.41
C GLY A 86 -4.82 10.44 -11.08
N ASP A 87 -5.25 9.18 -11.13
CA ASP A 87 -6.65 8.77 -10.85
C ASP A 87 -7.20 9.33 -9.52
N ILE A 88 -6.31 9.55 -8.54
CA ILE A 88 -6.64 10.15 -7.24
C ILE A 88 -6.35 11.65 -7.28
N THR A 89 -7.39 12.47 -7.14
CA THR A 89 -7.27 13.94 -7.10
C THR A 89 -6.92 14.49 -5.72
N SER A 90 -7.19 13.74 -4.64
CA SER A 90 -6.88 14.14 -3.28
C SER A 90 -6.94 12.98 -2.30
N VAL A 91 -6.10 13.00 -1.28
CA VAL A 91 -6.19 12.12 -0.10
C VAL A 91 -6.35 12.99 1.14
N ILE A 92 -7.50 12.87 1.81
CA ILE A 92 -7.83 13.60 3.04
C ILE A 92 -7.85 12.59 4.19
N ALA A 93 -7.01 12.79 5.19
CA ALA A 93 -6.98 11.91 6.36
C ALA A 93 -8.22 12.10 7.24
N GLY A 94 -8.88 11.00 7.58
CA GLY A 94 -9.98 10.96 8.55
C GLY A 94 -9.49 10.94 10.01
N THR A 95 -10.42 10.79 10.94
CA THR A 95 -10.10 10.63 12.36
C THR A 95 -9.18 9.42 12.60
N GLY A 96 -8.16 9.59 13.44
CA GLY A 96 -7.19 8.53 13.72
C GLY A 96 -6.01 8.46 12.74
N LEU A 97 -6.01 9.28 11.71
CA LEU A 97 -4.93 9.38 10.73
C LEU A 97 -4.39 10.81 10.67
N SER A 98 -3.19 10.97 10.11
CA SER A 98 -2.58 12.25 9.78
C SER A 98 -1.89 12.19 8.42
N GLY A 99 -1.58 13.36 7.84
CA GLY A 99 -1.01 13.47 6.49
C GLY A 99 -2.08 13.70 5.43
N GLY A 100 -1.86 13.16 4.24
CA GLY A 100 -2.66 13.43 3.05
C GLY A 100 -2.03 14.49 2.14
N GLY A 101 -2.68 14.73 0.99
CA GLY A 101 -2.16 15.63 -0.03
C GLY A 101 -2.96 15.57 -1.33
N THR A 102 -2.76 16.59 -2.17
CA THR A 102 -3.44 16.73 -3.48
C THR A 102 -2.48 16.58 -4.67
N THR A 103 -1.17 16.51 -4.42
CA THR A 103 -0.15 16.45 -5.47
C THR A 103 1.10 15.71 -4.98
N GLY A 104 1.78 15.04 -5.91
CA GLY A 104 3.06 14.36 -5.63
C GLY A 104 2.89 13.08 -4.81
N ALA A 105 3.98 12.61 -4.22
CA ALA A 105 3.94 11.48 -3.29
C ALA A 105 3.23 11.91 -2.00
N VAL A 106 2.21 11.16 -1.59
CA VAL A 106 1.42 11.43 -0.39
C VAL A 106 1.74 10.40 0.68
N THR A 107 1.98 10.86 1.91
CA THR A 107 2.12 10.00 3.09
C THR A 107 0.88 10.08 3.95
N LEU A 108 0.39 8.92 4.38
CA LEU A 108 -0.64 8.79 5.39
C LEU A 108 -0.05 8.06 6.59
N SER A 109 -0.23 8.63 7.78
CA SER A 109 0.32 8.09 9.02
C SER A 109 -0.81 7.77 10.00
N ALA A 110 -0.60 6.73 10.79
CA ALA A 110 -1.46 6.41 11.93
C ALA A 110 -1.22 7.45 13.03
N ASN A 111 -2.26 8.17 13.46
CA ASN A 111 -2.13 9.14 14.54
C ASN A 111 -2.23 8.41 15.89
N ALA A 112 -1.09 8.11 16.48
CA ALA A 112 -1.01 7.39 17.75
C ALA A 112 -1.71 8.12 18.91
N THR A 113 -1.78 9.45 18.94
CA THR A 113 -2.46 10.17 20.04
C THR A 113 -3.97 10.03 19.97
N TYR A 114 -4.51 9.81 18.76
CA TYR A 114 -5.92 9.48 18.57
C TYR A 114 -6.18 7.98 18.74
N LEU A 115 -5.35 7.14 18.14
CA LEU A 115 -5.55 5.68 18.11
C LEU A 115 -5.30 5.03 19.48
N GLN A 116 -4.36 5.54 20.26
CA GLN A 116 -4.06 5.03 21.61
C GLN A 116 -4.95 5.65 22.70
N ARG A 117 -5.95 6.47 22.33
CA ARG A 117 -6.94 7.01 23.28
C ARG A 117 -7.89 5.95 23.85
N ARG A 118 -7.73 4.67 23.46
CA ARG A 118 -8.55 3.55 23.92
C ARG A 118 -8.38 3.20 25.40
N VAL A 119 -7.54 3.88 26.18
CA VAL A 119 -7.47 3.65 27.64
C VAL A 119 -7.84 4.94 28.35
N THR A 120 -9.10 5.04 28.78
CA THR A 120 -9.64 6.21 29.48
C THR A 120 -9.73 6.02 30.99
N GLY A 121 -9.48 4.80 31.49
CA GLY A 121 -9.54 4.45 32.91
C GLY A 121 -8.22 3.94 33.48
N THR A 122 -8.18 3.81 34.81
CA THR A 122 -7.11 3.15 35.56
C THR A 122 -7.72 2.10 36.49
N CYS A 123 -6.96 1.06 36.81
CA CYS A 123 -7.38 0.12 37.85
C CYS A 123 -7.05 0.69 39.24
N PRO A 124 -7.96 0.55 40.22
CA PRO A 124 -7.67 0.89 41.61
C PRO A 124 -6.46 0.12 42.14
N VAL A 125 -5.83 0.64 43.20
CA VAL A 125 -4.72 -0.04 43.88
C VAL A 125 -5.17 -1.45 44.30
N GLY A 126 -4.33 -2.46 44.02
CA GLY A 126 -4.64 -3.86 44.30
C GLY A 126 -5.49 -4.54 43.22
N GLN A 127 -5.70 -3.91 42.07
CA GLN A 127 -6.30 -4.54 40.89
C GLN A 127 -5.36 -4.48 39.68
N VAL A 128 -5.55 -5.40 38.73
CA VAL A 128 -4.82 -5.46 37.46
C VAL A 128 -5.76 -5.32 36.27
N VAL A 129 -5.23 -4.76 35.19
CA VAL A 129 -5.93 -4.73 33.90
C VAL A 129 -6.07 -6.15 33.38
N THR A 130 -7.30 -6.55 33.08
CA THR A 130 -7.63 -7.84 32.45
C THR A 130 -8.17 -7.68 31.05
N GLY A 131 -8.61 -6.48 30.70
CA GLY A 131 -9.06 -6.13 29.36
C GLY A 131 -9.26 -4.62 29.22
N ILE A 132 -9.37 -4.19 27.98
CA ILE A 132 -9.79 -2.85 27.60
C ILE A 132 -11.05 -3.04 26.75
N ASN A 133 -12.15 -2.41 27.14
CA ASN A 133 -13.42 -2.52 26.43
C ASN A 133 -13.40 -1.68 25.15
N ASP A 134 -14.34 -1.93 24.24
CA ASP A 134 -14.44 -1.22 22.96
C ASP A 134 -14.69 0.29 23.13
N ASP A 135 -15.33 0.70 24.23
CA ASP A 135 -15.54 2.11 24.62
C ASP A 135 -14.29 2.77 25.25
N GLY A 136 -13.23 2.00 25.45
CA GLY A 136 -11.96 2.42 26.02
C GLY A 136 -11.88 2.41 27.55
N THR A 137 -12.91 1.92 28.23
CA THR A 137 -12.85 1.69 29.69
C THR A 137 -12.00 0.47 30.02
N VAL A 138 -11.42 0.45 31.23
CA VAL A 138 -10.52 -0.62 31.68
C VAL A 138 -11.27 -1.62 32.54
N ALA A 139 -11.23 -2.90 32.14
CA ALA A 139 -11.75 -4.00 32.94
C ALA A 139 -10.66 -4.46 33.94
N CYS A 140 -10.98 -4.39 35.23
CA CYS A 140 -10.04 -4.67 36.31
C CYS A 140 -10.43 -5.93 37.08
N ALA A 141 -9.44 -6.68 37.54
CA ALA A 141 -9.63 -7.78 38.47
C ALA A 141 -8.79 -7.59 39.73
N ALA A 142 -9.34 -7.97 40.87
CA ALA A 142 -8.64 -7.93 42.14
C ALA A 142 -7.43 -8.86 42.13
N MET A 143 -6.28 -8.31 42.53
CA MET A 143 -5.14 -9.13 42.92
C MET A 143 -5.48 -9.78 44.25
N ALA A 144 -5.35 -11.10 44.32
CA ALA A 144 -5.70 -11.84 45.51
C ALA A 144 -4.87 -13.09 45.63
N CYS A 145 -4.72 -13.56 46.86
CA CYS A 145 -4.09 -14.83 47.15
C CYS A 145 -5.19 -15.86 47.45
N THR A 146 -5.13 -17.02 46.80
CA THR A 146 -6.06 -18.11 47.06
C THR A 146 -5.46 -19.11 48.02
N TRP A 147 -6.23 -19.53 49.04
CA TRP A 147 -5.86 -20.62 49.93
C TRP A 147 -7.10 -21.42 50.34
N SER A 148 -7.02 -22.75 50.29
CA SER A 148 -8.12 -23.65 50.68
C SER A 148 -9.49 -23.22 50.13
N ASN A 149 -9.52 -22.92 48.82
CA ASN A 149 -10.71 -22.47 48.09
C ASN A 149 -11.34 -21.14 48.56
N ARG A 150 -10.60 -20.32 49.33
CA ARG A 150 -10.95 -18.94 49.66
C ARG A 150 -9.98 -17.96 49.03
N THR A 151 -10.48 -16.78 48.74
CA THR A 151 -9.74 -15.68 48.10
C THR A 151 -9.53 -14.57 49.13
N TYR A 152 -8.27 -14.14 49.29
CA TYR A 152 -7.86 -13.13 50.26
C TYR A 152 -7.28 -11.90 49.54
N SER A 153 -7.72 -10.72 49.96
CA SER A 153 -7.24 -9.44 49.42
C SER A 153 -5.75 -9.20 49.74
N ILE A 154 -5.09 -8.38 48.92
CA ILE A 154 -3.73 -7.91 49.22
C ILE A 154 -3.67 -7.27 50.62
N GLY A 155 -2.61 -7.59 51.37
CA GLY A 155 -2.41 -7.14 52.75
C GLY A 155 -3.07 -8.03 53.80
N TYR A 156 -3.89 -9.02 53.41
CA TYR A 156 -4.44 -9.99 54.35
C TYR A 156 -3.32 -10.80 55.01
N ARG A 157 -3.40 -10.98 56.33
CA ARG A 157 -2.39 -11.69 57.12
C ARG A 157 -3.00 -12.98 57.67
N CYS A 158 -2.32 -14.10 57.47
CA CYS A 158 -2.68 -15.40 58.04
C CYS A 158 -1.50 -15.96 58.82
N THR A 159 -1.76 -16.95 59.67
CA THR A 159 -0.72 -17.75 60.32
C THR A 159 -0.85 -19.20 59.88
N ILE A 160 0.29 -19.81 59.51
CA ILE A 160 0.40 -21.25 59.34
C ILE A 160 0.82 -21.84 60.68
N PHE A 161 0.27 -23.00 61.03
CA PHE A 161 0.73 -23.81 62.16
C PHE A 161 1.50 -25.00 61.61
N ASP A 162 2.83 -24.90 61.55
CA ASP A 162 3.66 -26.06 61.24
C ASP A 162 3.90 -26.89 62.51
N TYR A 163 3.84 -28.21 62.40
CA TYR A 163 4.22 -29.11 63.48
C TYR A 163 5.44 -29.92 63.05
N CYS A 164 6.55 -29.74 63.75
CA CYS A 164 7.77 -30.49 63.48
C CYS A 164 7.79 -31.77 64.35
N PRO A 165 7.68 -32.98 63.76
CA PRO A 165 7.61 -34.22 64.54
C PRO A 165 8.89 -34.49 65.34
N ALA A 166 10.03 -33.98 64.87
CA ALA A 166 11.33 -34.17 65.50
C ALA A 166 11.51 -33.35 66.79
N SER A 167 10.79 -32.24 66.96
CA SER A 167 10.90 -31.36 68.13
C SER A 167 9.65 -31.31 69.01
N GLY A 168 8.52 -31.87 68.55
CA GLY A 168 7.24 -31.84 69.27
C GLY A 168 6.64 -30.44 69.44
N THR A 169 7.23 -29.41 68.80
CA THR A 169 6.83 -28.02 68.91
C THR A 169 6.02 -27.57 67.70
N ARG A 170 5.01 -26.72 67.94
CA ARG A 170 4.27 -26.03 66.89
C ARG A 170 4.92 -24.68 66.62
N TYR A 171 5.18 -24.38 65.36
CA TYR A 171 5.71 -23.09 64.92
C TYR A 171 4.61 -22.28 64.23
N GLN A 172 4.49 -21.00 64.58
CA GLN A 172 3.54 -20.08 63.97
C GLN A 172 4.26 -19.22 62.94
N ILE A 173 3.95 -19.43 61.67
CA ILE A 173 4.54 -18.65 60.57
C ILE A 173 3.52 -17.62 60.10
N PRO A 174 3.74 -16.31 60.32
CA PRO A 174 2.90 -15.30 59.70
C PRO A 174 3.18 -15.25 58.20
N MET A 175 2.11 -15.26 57.41
CA MET A 175 2.13 -15.03 55.97
C MET A 175 1.28 -13.80 55.63
N THR A 176 1.68 -13.07 54.60
CA THR A 176 0.95 -11.90 54.12
C THR A 176 0.67 -12.07 52.63
N CYS A 177 -0.54 -11.77 52.20
CA CYS A 177 -0.84 -11.71 50.77
C CYS A 177 -0.16 -10.48 50.17
N ALA A 178 0.95 -10.69 49.46
CA ALA A 178 1.79 -9.62 48.96
C ALA A 178 1.28 -9.07 47.62
N THR A 179 1.73 -7.85 47.30
CA THR A 179 1.52 -7.23 45.99
C THR A 179 2.02 -8.19 44.91
N GLY A 180 1.13 -8.58 43.97
CA GLY A 180 1.39 -9.65 43.00
C GLY A 180 0.49 -10.88 43.15
N GLY A 181 -0.32 -10.96 44.22
CA GLY A 181 -1.25 -12.09 44.42
C GLY A 181 -0.56 -13.36 44.90
N VAL A 182 0.59 -13.22 45.56
CA VAL A 182 1.39 -14.34 46.06
C VAL A 182 1.54 -14.22 47.58
N TRP A 183 1.44 -15.34 48.28
CA TRP A 183 1.73 -15.38 49.71
C TRP A 183 3.23 -15.17 49.96
N SER A 184 3.59 -14.16 50.75
CA SER A 184 4.95 -13.95 51.23
C SER A 184 5.10 -14.40 52.68
N TYR A 185 6.27 -14.96 52.99
CA TYR A 185 6.68 -15.41 54.32
C TYR A 185 8.03 -14.78 54.70
N PRO A 186 8.29 -14.52 55.99
CA PRO A 186 9.58 -14.07 56.46
C PRO A 186 10.67 -15.09 56.11
N SER A 187 11.81 -14.63 55.59
CA SER A 187 12.97 -15.48 55.29
C SER A 187 13.52 -16.11 56.58
N GLY A 188 13.76 -17.43 56.57
CA GLY A 188 14.41 -18.16 57.68
C GLY A 188 13.65 -19.36 58.23
N ASN A 189 12.43 -19.64 57.73
CA ASN A 189 11.60 -20.72 58.25
C ASN A 189 11.66 -21.95 57.32
N SER A 190 12.15 -23.07 57.84
CA SER A 190 12.12 -24.36 57.15
C SER A 190 10.74 -24.98 57.34
N PHE A 191 9.99 -25.18 56.25
CA PHE A 191 8.71 -25.88 56.29
C PHE A 191 8.95 -27.37 56.56
N CYS A 192 8.49 -27.86 57.71
CA CYS A 192 8.33 -29.28 57.98
C CYS A 192 6.84 -29.55 57.77
N ASP A 193 6.48 -30.05 56.58
CA ASP A 193 5.12 -30.39 56.11
C ASP A 193 4.02 -30.19 57.17
N ILE A 194 3.12 -29.20 57.03
CA ILE A 194 1.72 -29.28 57.51
C ILE A 194 0.78 -28.16 57.00
N LEU A 195 -0.50 -28.56 57.03
CA LEU A 195 -1.75 -27.85 56.72
C LEU A 195 -1.91 -26.50 57.46
N PRO A 196 -2.05 -25.39 56.72
CA PRO A 196 -2.42 -24.07 57.25
C PRO A 196 -3.86 -23.99 57.75
N SER A 197 -4.07 -23.26 58.85
CA SER A 197 -5.40 -22.85 59.32
C SER A 197 -5.48 -21.32 59.35
N CYS A 198 -6.16 -20.75 58.37
CA CYS A 198 -6.58 -19.35 58.43
C CYS A 198 -7.87 -19.31 59.27
N GLY A 199 -7.87 -18.56 60.37
CA GLY A 199 -9.02 -18.48 61.28
C GLY A 199 -10.33 -18.10 60.59
N SER A 200 -11.44 -18.61 61.15
CA SER A 200 -12.84 -18.34 60.82
C SER A 200 -13.24 -16.89 61.03
#